data_AF-A0A3B0S4W3-F1
#
_entry.id   AF-A0A3B0S4W3-F1
#
_cell.length_a   1.000
_cell.length_b   1.000
_cell.length_c   1.000
_cell.angle_alpha   90.00
_cell.angle_beta   90.00
_cell.angle_gamma   90.00
#
_symmetry.space_group_name_H-M   'P 1'
#
loop_
_entity.id
_entity.type
_entity.pdbx_description
1 polymer ?
#
loop_
_entity_poly.entity_id
_entity_poly.type
_entity_poly.pdbx_seq_one_letter_code
_entity_poly.pdbx_strand_id
1 'polypeptide(L)' 'MNVTEAIKSRISTRGFLDRPVSEEKVRDILEVARWAPSGANLQPWKVHVVMGAGRTRLIETVK' A
#
# COMPACT_ATOMS: atom_id res chain seq x y z
N MET A 1 -9.82 14.73 11.12
CA MET A 1 -9.92 14.60 9.66
C MET A 1 -11.09 13.68 9.35
N ASN A 2 -12.01 14.08 8.47
CA ASN A 2 -13.10 13.23 7.97
C ASN A 2 -12.72 12.55 6.64
N VAL A 3 -13.57 11.64 6.15
CA VAL A 3 -13.32 10.88 4.91
C VAL A 3 -13.12 11.80 3.71
N THR A 4 -13.95 12.84 3.56
CA THR A 4 -13.87 13.80 2.45
C THR A 4 -12.54 14.55 2.44
N GLU A 5 -12.07 14.99 3.60
CA GLU A 5 -10.78 15.66 3.76
C GLU A 5 -9.60 14.72 3.44
N ALA A 6 -9.66 13.47 3.91
CA ALA A 6 -8.62 12.48 3.62
C ALA A 6 -8.48 12.22 2.11
N ILE A 7 -9.61 12.08 1.40
CA ILE A 7 -9.62 11.87 -0.05
C ILE A 7 -9.05 13.09 -0.79
N LYS A 8 -9.48 14.30 -0.43
CA LYS A 8 -9.04 15.55 -1.09
C LYS A 8 -7.56 15.88 -0.83
N SER A 9 -7.05 15.53 0.36
CA SER A 9 -5.67 15.84 0.76
C SER A 9 -4.63 14.83 0.28
N ARG A 10 -5.04 13.62 -0.11
CA ARG A 10 -4.11 12.62 -0.65
C ARG A 10 -3.44 13.15 -1.93
N ILE A 11 -2.15 12.87 -2.09
CA ILE A 11 -1.34 13.21 -3.27
C ILE A 11 -0.65 11.96 -3.84
N SER A 12 -0.21 12.02 -5.10
CA SER A 12 0.62 10.99 -5.72
C SER A 12 2.10 11.31 -5.49
N THR A 13 2.62 10.89 -4.33
CA THR A 13 4.01 11.15 -3.90
C THR A 13 5.03 10.45 -4.81
N ARG A 14 6.05 11.18 -5.25
CA ARG A 14 7.15 10.69 -6.11
C ARG A 14 8.55 10.76 -5.49
N GLY A 15 8.65 11.29 -4.28
CA GLY A 15 9.87 11.32 -3.48
C GLY A 15 9.59 10.81 -2.08
N PHE A 16 10.39 9.86 -1.60
CA PHE A 16 10.21 9.23 -0.29
C PHE A 16 11.44 9.45 0.57
N LEU A 17 11.25 9.56 1.87
CA LEU A 17 12.33 9.59 2.83
C LEU A 17 12.96 8.19 2.95
N ASP A 18 14.24 8.13 3.31
CA ASP A 18 14.91 6.88 3.71
C ASP A 18 14.51 6.47 5.13
N ARG A 19 13.20 6.37 5.37
CA ARG A 19 12.61 5.99 6.64
C ARG A 19 11.63 4.83 6.40
N PRO A 20 11.95 3.61 6.86
CA PRO A 20 11.07 2.48 6.64
C PRO A 20 9.76 2.63 7.42
N VAL A 21 8.69 2.11 6.83
CA VAL A 21 7.41 1.88 7.52
C VAL A 21 7.48 0.51 8.19
N SER A 22 6.97 0.37 9.42
CA SER A 22 6.94 -0.93 10.10
C SER A 22 6.03 -1.93 9.38
N GLU A 23 6.36 -3.21 9.46
CA GLU A 23 5.54 -4.26 8.86
C GLU A 23 4.12 -4.27 9.43
N GLU A 24 3.99 -4.13 10.75
CA GLU A 24 2.70 -4.02 11.44
C GLU A 24 1.83 -2.91 10.82
N LYS A 25 2.40 -1.73 10.59
CA LYS A 25 1.65 -0.62 10.00
C LYS A 25 1.17 -0.93 8.59
N VAL A 26 1.97 -1.64 7.79
CA VAL A 26 1.55 -2.08 6.45
C VAL A 26 0.41 -3.09 6.55
N ARG A 27 0.48 -4.04 7.50
CA ARG A 27 -0.58 -5.02 7.74
C ARG A 27 -1.88 -4.36 8.18
N ASP A 28 -1.83 -3.39 9.09
CA ASP A 28 -3.00 -2.62 9.53
C ASP A 28 -3.71 -1.97 8.33
N ILE A 29 -2.94 -1.35 7.43
CA ILE A 29 -3.48 -0.68 6.23
C ILE A 29 -4.18 -1.70 5.33
N LEU A 30 -3.57 -2.86 5.10
CA LEU A 30 -4.13 -3.91 4.26
C LEU A 30 -5.38 -4.56 4.88
N GLU A 31 -5.42 -4.71 6.20
CA GLU A 31 -6.59 -5.20 6.93
C GLU A 31 -7.78 -4.25 6.82
N VAL A 32 -7.56 -2.93 6.75
CA VAL A 32 -8.62 -1.98 6.43
C VAL A 32 -8.99 -2.06 4.94
N ALA A 33 -8.00 -2.12 4.05
CA ALA A 33 -8.21 -2.07 2.60
C ALA A 33 -9.01 -3.26 2.05
N ARG A 34 -8.90 -4.45 2.67
CA ARG A 34 -9.62 -5.66 2.23
C ARG A 34 -11.14 -5.56 2.30
N TRP A 35 -11.67 -4.59 3.06
CA TRP A 35 -13.11 -4.34 3.18
C TRP A 35 -13.70 -3.58 1.99
N ALA A 36 -12.89 -3.24 0.99
CA ALA A 36 -13.40 -2.70 -0.27
C ALA A 36 -14.43 -3.65 -0.89
N PRO A 37 -15.57 -3.16 -1.40
CA PRO A 37 -16.53 -4.02 -2.07
C PRO A 37 -15.96 -4.57 -3.39
N SER A 38 -16.45 -5.74 -3.80
CA SER A 38 -16.16 -6.33 -5.11
C SER A 38 -17.41 -6.97 -5.70
N GLY A 39 -17.46 -7.07 -7.03
CA GLY A 39 -18.56 -7.76 -7.72
C GLY A 39 -18.72 -9.18 -7.19
N ALA A 40 -19.94 -9.55 -6.81
CA ALA A 40 -20.26 -10.82 -6.16
C ALA A 40 -19.37 -11.18 -4.95
N ASN A 41 -18.77 -10.18 -4.28
CA ASN A 41 -17.80 -10.34 -3.21
C ASN A 41 -16.63 -11.28 -3.56
N LEU A 42 -16.21 -11.32 -4.83
CA LEU A 42 -15.15 -12.20 -5.31
C LEU A 42 -13.78 -11.89 -4.72
N GLN A 43 -13.58 -10.65 -4.24
CA GLN A 43 -12.33 -10.18 -3.63
C GLN A 43 -11.09 -10.57 -4.47
N PRO A 44 -11.05 -10.22 -5.78
CA PRO A 44 -10.10 -10.81 -6.73
C PRO A 44 -8.66 -10.32 -6.53
N TRP A 45 -8.42 -9.41 -5.60
CA TRP A 45 -7.10 -8.80 -5.38
C TRP A 45 -6.09 -9.82 -4.85
N LYS A 46 -4.91 -9.81 -5.47
CA LYS A 46 -3.70 -10.47 -4.96
C LYS A 46 -2.69 -9.38 -4.64
N VAL A 47 -2.45 -9.14 -3.36
CA VAL A 47 -1.54 -8.09 -2.90
C VAL A 47 -0.23 -8.72 -2.46
N HIS A 48 0.87 -8.32 -3.12
CA HIS A 48 2.22 -8.71 -2.73
C HIS A 48 2.96 -7.48 -2.20
N VAL A 49 3.40 -7.55 -0.95
CA VAL A 49 4.21 -6.50 -0.32
C VAL A 49 5.67 -6.90 -0.41
N VAL A 50 6.52 -5.99 -0.89
CA VAL A 50 7.97 -6.16 -0.92
C VAL A 50 8.65 -5.09 -0.08
N MET A 51 9.52 -5.52 0.84
CA MET A 51 10.26 -4.65 1.77
C MET A 51 11.73 -5.08 1.84
N GLY A 52 12.59 -4.20 2.35
CA GLY A 52 14.02 -4.47 2.54
C GLY A 52 14.70 -5.02 1.28
N ALA A 53 15.48 -6.11 1.44
CA ALA A 53 16.20 -6.76 0.33
C ALA A 53 15.28 -7.27 -0.79
N GLY A 54 14.04 -7.68 -0.49
CA GLY A 54 13.06 -8.06 -1.51
C GLY A 54 12.68 -6.89 -2.42
N ARG A 55 12.48 -5.71 -1.84
CA ARG A 55 12.22 -4.48 -2.60
C ARG A 55 13.44 -4.06 -3.44
N THR A 56 14.65 -4.14 -2.87
CA THR A 56 15.88 -3.80 -3.59
C THR A 56 16.06 -4.66 -4.84
N ARG A 57 15.93 -5.99 -4.70
CA ARG A 57 16.02 -6.93 -5.83
C ARG A 57 14.99 -6.65 -6.93
N LEU A 58 13.77 -6.31 -6.55
CA LEU A 58 12.72 -5.96 -7.53
C LEU A 58 13.11 -4.70 -8.32
N ILE A 59 13.63 -3.67 -7.65
CA ILE A 59 14.08 -2.44 -8.31
C ILE A 59 15.23 -2.73 -9.28
N GLU A 60 16.18 -3.58 -8.90
CA GLU A 60 17.31 -3.98 -9.75
C GLU A 60 16.89 -4.77 -11.00
N THR A 61 15.79 -5.52 -10.92
CA THR A 61 15.31 -6.35 -12.06
C THR A 61 14.57 -5.53 -13.12
N VAL A 62 13.97 -4.40 -12.73
CA VAL A 62 13.15 -3.55 -13.61
C VAL A 62 13.97 -2.41 -14.23
N LYS A 63 15.17 -2.15 -13.71
CA LYS A 63 16.14 -1.22 -14.31
C LYS A 63 16.90 -1.89 -15.44
#